data_AF-A0A524JJC7-F1
#
_entry.id   AF-A0A524JJC7-F1
#
_cell.length_a   1.000
_cell.length_b   1.000
_cell.length_c   1.000
_cell.angle_alpha   90.00
_cell.angle_beta   90.00
_cell.angle_gamma   90.00
#
_symmetry.space_group_name_H-M   'P 1'
#
loop_
_entity.id
_entity.type
_entity.pdbx_description
1 polymer ?
#
loop_
_entity_poly.entity_id
_entity_poly.type
_entity_poly.pdbx_seq_one_letter_code
_entity_poly.pdbx_strand_id
1 'polypeptide(L)'
;MKTELKPYPGTKKLFWKLGACSTTLYHILNREFGHALGVEGRAAFPLAGGIMRQGHQCGALWGAALATGEESFRRSSDRGQAVALAVAATQSLVDSFTKRAGTVNCDEFTGCNWNNPFSIVKHMVSGGIPLCFNLVNEWAPEAFAAADEALAGAAAGSLPSAISCATEVASRMGAGDEEAVTVAGFAGGLGLSGAGCGALAAAIWVKSLAWCREKPKDRNLSNPYAKKLIKDFKSETGGEMLCQNICDQRFKTAAEHTEFIKNGGCDKLMQVLARS
;
A
#
# COMPACT_ATOMS: atom_id res chain seq x y z
N MET A 1 -8.98 -17.42 -24.03
CA MET A 1 -9.71 -16.22 -24.48
C MET A 1 -9.63 -15.22 -23.32
N LYS A 2 -8.82 -14.16 -23.41
CA LYS A 2 -8.76 -13.15 -22.32
C LYS A 2 -10.04 -12.33 -22.43
N THR A 3 -10.95 -12.49 -21.47
CA THR A 3 -12.12 -11.61 -21.37
C THR A 3 -11.61 -10.21 -21.12
N GLU A 4 -11.83 -9.30 -22.07
CA GLU A 4 -11.38 -7.91 -21.95
C GLU A 4 -12.20 -7.24 -20.83
N LEU A 5 -11.56 -6.99 -19.68
CA LEU A 5 -12.20 -6.36 -18.54
C LEU A 5 -12.50 -4.91 -18.87
N LYS A 6 -13.76 -4.50 -18.69
CA LYS A 6 -14.20 -3.12 -18.99
C LYS A 6 -13.73 -2.16 -17.89
N PRO A 7 -13.37 -0.91 -18.22
CA PRO A 7 -12.97 0.08 -17.23
C PRO A 7 -14.07 0.39 -16.20
N TYR A 8 -13.67 0.75 -14.98
CA TYR A 8 -14.60 0.98 -13.88
C TYR A 8 -15.48 2.23 -14.12
N PRO A 9 -16.82 2.13 -14.02
CA PRO A 9 -17.72 3.24 -14.34
C PRO A 9 -17.57 4.39 -13.34
N GLY A 10 -17.37 5.61 -13.86
CA GLY A 10 -17.31 6.81 -13.03
C GLY A 10 -15.98 7.06 -12.31
N THR A 11 -14.92 6.29 -12.62
CA THR A 11 -13.58 6.46 -12.04
C THR A 11 -13.08 7.90 -12.12
N LYS A 12 -13.34 8.61 -13.22
CA LYS A 12 -12.87 10.00 -13.39
C LYS A 12 -13.44 10.91 -12.32
N LYS A 13 -14.77 10.88 -12.14
CA LYS A 13 -15.47 11.67 -11.13
C LYS A 13 -14.99 11.32 -9.72
N LEU A 14 -14.76 10.03 -9.48
CA LEU A 14 -14.26 9.54 -8.20
C LEU A 14 -12.83 10.01 -7.92
N PHE A 15 -11.92 9.88 -8.90
CA PHE A 15 -10.53 10.30 -8.79
C PHE A 15 -10.43 11.79 -8.47
N TRP A 16 -11.20 12.65 -9.16
CA TRP A 16 -11.26 14.07 -8.84
C TRP A 16 -11.84 14.35 -7.45
N LYS A 17 -12.86 13.59 -7.04
CA LYS A 17 -13.48 13.73 -5.71
C LYS A 17 -12.54 13.34 -4.58
N LEU A 18 -11.73 12.30 -4.76
CA LEU A 18 -10.86 11.74 -3.73
C LEU A 18 -9.44 12.32 -3.78
N GLY A 19 -8.98 12.80 -4.94
CA GLY A 19 -7.77 13.60 -5.11
C GLY A 19 -6.46 12.82 -5.21
N ALA A 20 -6.46 11.50 -5.01
CA ALA A 20 -5.27 10.66 -5.05
C ALA A 20 -5.54 9.26 -5.62
N CYS A 21 -4.55 8.69 -6.31
CA CYS A 21 -4.63 7.34 -6.86
C CYS A 21 -4.78 6.27 -5.76
N SER A 22 -4.09 6.43 -4.63
CA SER A 22 -4.19 5.51 -3.49
C SER A 22 -5.58 5.46 -2.88
N THR A 23 -6.16 6.61 -2.57
CA THR A 23 -7.53 6.68 -2.03
C THR A 23 -8.57 6.16 -3.04
N THR A 24 -8.33 6.37 -4.34
CA THR A 24 -9.26 5.97 -5.40
C THR A 24 -9.29 4.46 -5.58
N LEU A 25 -8.14 3.79 -5.66
CA LEU A 25 -8.11 2.33 -5.79
C LEU A 25 -8.64 1.64 -4.55
N TYR A 26 -8.26 2.12 -3.37
CA TYR A 26 -8.81 1.61 -2.12
C TYR A 26 -10.34 1.66 -2.13
N HIS A 27 -10.91 2.80 -2.51
CA HIS A 27 -12.37 2.95 -2.61
C HIS A 27 -13.00 2.00 -3.61
N ILE A 28 -12.41 1.86 -4.79
CA ILE A 28 -12.96 1.00 -5.86
C ILE A 28 -12.96 -0.45 -5.40
N LEU A 29 -11.84 -0.96 -4.89
CA LEU A 29 -11.75 -2.37 -4.48
C LEU A 29 -12.64 -2.67 -3.29
N ASN A 30 -12.67 -1.82 -2.25
CA ASN A 30 -13.59 -2.04 -1.13
C ASN A 30 -15.04 -2.07 -1.59
N ARG A 31 -15.43 -1.21 -2.54
CA ARG A 31 -16.78 -1.23 -3.10
C ARG A 31 -17.09 -2.50 -3.88
N GLU A 32 -16.12 -3.02 -4.65
CA GLU A 32 -16.27 -4.30 -5.35
C GLU A 32 -16.37 -5.49 -4.38
N PHE A 33 -15.67 -5.42 -3.23
CA PHE A 33 -15.84 -6.37 -2.12
C PHE A 33 -17.13 -6.16 -1.31
N GLY A 34 -17.97 -5.18 -1.65
CA GLY A 34 -19.26 -4.92 -0.99
C GLY A 34 -19.22 -3.97 0.20
N HIS A 35 -18.10 -3.25 0.41
CA HIS A 35 -17.88 -2.38 1.56
C HIS A 35 -17.96 -0.89 1.23
N ALA A 36 -18.39 -0.09 2.21
CA ALA A 36 -18.46 1.36 2.08
C ALA A 36 -17.08 2.02 2.33
N LEU A 37 -16.94 3.27 1.88
CA LEU A 37 -15.73 4.06 2.14
C LEU A 37 -15.68 4.52 3.60
N GLY A 38 -14.74 3.97 4.35
CA GLY A 38 -14.40 4.44 5.69
C GLY A 38 -13.37 5.58 5.71
N VAL A 39 -12.99 5.97 6.93
CA VAL A 39 -11.93 6.95 7.20
C VAL A 39 -10.54 6.43 6.79
N GLU A 40 -10.39 5.12 6.80
CA GLU A 40 -9.26 4.28 6.36
C GLU A 40 -8.82 4.62 4.94
N GLY A 41 -9.79 4.81 4.04
CA GLY A 41 -9.50 5.17 2.65
C GLY A 41 -8.94 6.57 2.48
N ARG A 42 -9.28 7.50 3.37
CA ARG A 42 -8.67 8.85 3.36
C ARG A 42 -7.23 8.79 3.87
N ALA A 43 -6.96 7.93 4.84
CA ALA A 43 -5.62 7.75 5.41
C ALA A 43 -4.60 7.22 4.39
N ALA A 44 -5.05 6.65 3.26
CA ALA A 44 -4.19 6.24 2.16
C ALA A 44 -3.64 7.40 1.33
N PHE A 45 -4.16 8.63 1.49
CA PHE A 45 -3.77 9.79 0.67
C PHE A 45 -2.25 10.04 0.64
N PRO A 46 -1.51 9.96 1.76
CA PRO A 46 -0.06 10.17 1.78
C PRO A 46 0.76 9.12 1.04
N LEU A 47 0.17 8.00 0.63
CA LEU A 47 0.85 6.97 -0.16
C LEU A 47 0.93 7.33 -1.66
N ALA A 48 0.19 8.35 -2.10
CA ALA A 48 0.25 8.84 -3.47
C ALA A 48 1.59 9.53 -3.79
N GLY A 49 2.02 9.41 -5.05
CA GLY A 49 3.34 9.85 -5.49
C GLY A 49 4.49 8.95 -5.02
N GLY A 50 4.19 7.73 -4.55
CA GLY A 50 5.20 6.75 -4.15
C GLY A 50 5.76 6.98 -2.75
N ILE A 51 4.91 6.79 -1.73
CA ILE A 51 5.18 7.03 -0.31
C ILE A 51 5.61 8.48 -0.06
N MET A 52 4.69 9.37 0.32
CA MET A 52 5.01 10.76 0.64
C MET A 52 5.79 11.46 -0.48
N ARG A 53 5.39 11.21 -1.74
CA ARG A 53 6.03 11.81 -2.94
C ARG A 53 7.53 11.47 -3.06
N GLN A 54 7.95 10.28 -2.63
CA GLN A 54 9.34 9.84 -2.80
C GLN A 54 9.58 9.08 -4.11
N GLY A 55 8.53 8.81 -4.91
CA GLY A 55 8.66 8.19 -6.24
C GLY A 55 8.61 6.67 -6.28
N HIS A 56 8.61 6.00 -5.13
CA HIS A 56 8.52 4.53 -5.03
C HIS A 56 7.14 3.99 -5.46
N GLN A 57 6.74 2.80 -4.99
CA GLN A 57 5.60 2.06 -5.55
C GLN A 57 4.34 2.92 -5.70
N CYS A 58 3.63 2.75 -6.81
CA CYS A 58 2.50 3.59 -7.18
C CYS A 58 1.44 3.63 -6.08
N GLY A 59 0.88 4.83 -5.82
CA GLY A 59 -0.18 5.02 -4.84
C GLY A 59 -1.38 4.09 -5.09
N ALA A 60 -1.73 3.85 -6.37
CA ALA A 60 -2.80 2.92 -6.75
C ALA A 60 -2.58 1.52 -6.18
N LEU A 61 -1.34 1.02 -6.26
CA LEU A 61 -0.97 -0.31 -5.78
C LEU A 61 -1.02 -0.39 -4.25
N TRP A 62 -0.54 0.64 -3.53
CA TRP A 62 -0.70 0.74 -2.08
C TRP A 62 -2.18 0.75 -1.66
N GLY A 63 -3.00 1.52 -2.37
CA GLY A 63 -4.45 1.61 -2.11
C GLY A 63 -5.16 0.28 -2.33
N ALA A 64 -4.80 -0.44 -3.39
CA ALA A 64 -5.35 -1.76 -3.67
C ALA A 64 -4.94 -2.77 -2.59
N ALA A 65 -3.67 -2.79 -2.18
CA ALA A 65 -3.18 -3.69 -1.13
C ALA A 65 -3.84 -3.43 0.24
N LEU A 66 -4.17 -2.17 0.58
CA LEU A 66 -4.95 -1.85 1.79
C LEU A 66 -6.34 -2.49 1.75
N ALA A 67 -7.08 -2.33 0.64
CA ALA A 67 -8.40 -2.92 0.47
C ALA A 67 -8.36 -4.45 0.54
N THR A 68 -7.35 -5.05 -0.10
CA THR A 68 -7.10 -6.49 -0.05
C THR A 68 -6.73 -6.98 1.36
N GLY A 69 -5.94 -6.23 2.12
CA GLY A 69 -5.61 -6.57 3.51
C GLY A 69 -6.85 -6.55 4.41
N GLU A 70 -7.69 -5.54 4.26
CA GLU A 70 -8.96 -5.44 4.99
C GLU A 70 -9.91 -6.60 4.65
N GLU A 71 -10.04 -6.94 3.37
CA GLU A 71 -10.86 -8.07 2.95
C GLU A 71 -10.27 -9.41 3.43
N SER A 72 -8.94 -9.56 3.48
CA SER A 72 -8.30 -10.76 4.01
C SER A 72 -8.64 -11.01 5.49
N PHE A 73 -8.76 -9.93 6.28
CA PHE A 73 -9.17 -10.01 7.68
C PHE A 73 -10.59 -10.54 7.80
N ARG A 74 -11.51 -10.08 6.94
CA ARG A 74 -12.91 -10.52 6.93
C ARG A 74 -13.10 -11.96 6.51
N ARG A 75 -12.25 -12.44 5.58
CA ARG A 75 -12.30 -13.81 5.06
C ARG A 75 -11.59 -14.84 5.94
N SER A 76 -10.91 -14.40 7.01
CA SER A 76 -10.09 -15.27 7.86
C SER A 76 -10.55 -15.26 9.31
N SER A 77 -10.58 -16.43 9.94
CA SER A 77 -10.86 -16.56 11.38
C SER A 77 -9.60 -16.45 12.25
N ASP A 78 -8.41 -16.66 11.66
CA ASP A 78 -7.11 -16.51 12.33
C ASP A 78 -6.39 -15.27 11.79
N ARG A 79 -5.84 -14.47 12.71
CA ARG A 79 -5.14 -13.23 12.37
C ARG A 79 -3.91 -13.50 11.51
N GLY A 80 -3.10 -14.49 11.84
CA GLY A 80 -1.87 -14.75 11.07
C GLY A 80 -2.15 -15.41 9.72
N GLN A 81 -3.24 -16.18 9.58
CA GLN A 81 -3.74 -16.61 8.28
C GLN A 81 -4.18 -15.40 7.44
N ALA A 82 -4.87 -14.44 8.04
CA ALA A 82 -5.24 -13.20 7.35
C ALA A 82 -4.00 -12.44 6.84
N VAL A 83 -2.94 -12.36 7.65
CA VAL A 83 -1.66 -11.77 7.24
C VAL A 83 -1.07 -12.52 6.04
N ALA A 84 -0.99 -13.85 6.10
CA ALA A 84 -0.46 -14.66 5.00
C ALA A 84 -1.28 -14.46 3.71
N LEU A 85 -2.60 -14.42 3.85
CA LEU A 85 -3.55 -14.22 2.77
C LEU A 85 -3.41 -12.83 2.12
N ALA A 86 -3.29 -11.78 2.93
CA ALA A 86 -3.04 -10.42 2.45
C ALA A 86 -1.74 -10.31 1.65
N VAL A 87 -0.66 -10.94 2.14
CA VAL A 87 0.64 -10.95 1.48
C VAL A 87 0.57 -11.67 0.13
N ALA A 88 -0.03 -12.86 0.09
CA ALA A 88 -0.20 -13.62 -1.15
C ALA A 88 -1.05 -12.88 -2.19
N ALA A 89 -2.19 -12.33 -1.77
CA ALA A 89 -3.04 -11.55 -2.67
C ALA A 89 -2.35 -10.27 -3.16
N THR A 90 -1.50 -9.65 -2.34
CA THR A 90 -0.70 -8.50 -2.76
C THR A 90 0.38 -8.88 -3.77
N GLN A 91 0.97 -10.07 -3.70
CA GLN A 91 1.87 -10.57 -4.76
C GLN A 91 1.14 -10.65 -6.11
N SER A 92 -0.10 -11.16 -6.13
CA SER A 92 -0.93 -11.18 -7.33
C SER A 92 -1.25 -9.78 -7.85
N LEU A 93 -1.50 -8.81 -6.95
CA LEU A 93 -1.66 -7.40 -7.32
C LEU A 93 -0.39 -6.82 -7.95
N VAL A 94 0.79 -7.08 -7.36
CA VAL A 94 2.08 -6.61 -7.89
C VAL A 94 2.33 -7.18 -9.28
N ASP A 95 2.06 -8.46 -9.50
CA ASP A 95 2.21 -9.10 -10.81
C ASP A 95 1.26 -8.52 -11.84
N SER A 96 -0.01 -8.33 -11.47
CA SER A 96 -1.04 -7.70 -12.31
C SER A 96 -0.65 -6.27 -12.67
N PHE A 97 -0.25 -5.48 -11.68
CA PHE A 97 0.15 -4.08 -11.86
C PHE A 97 1.37 -3.97 -12.76
N THR A 98 2.39 -4.80 -12.55
CA THR A 98 3.63 -4.78 -13.35
C THR A 98 3.35 -5.11 -14.81
N LYS A 99 2.44 -6.06 -15.09
CA LYS A 99 2.01 -6.38 -16.48
C LYS A 99 1.33 -5.20 -17.16
N ARG A 100 0.57 -4.39 -16.41
CA ARG A 100 -0.17 -3.22 -16.91
C ARG A 100 0.71 -1.98 -17.05
N ALA A 101 1.50 -1.66 -16.03
CA ALA A 101 2.24 -0.41 -15.92
C ALA A 101 3.70 -0.51 -16.34
N GLY A 102 4.25 -1.73 -16.49
CA GLY A 102 5.66 -1.99 -16.82
C GLY A 102 6.64 -1.80 -15.66
N THR A 103 6.22 -1.12 -14.59
CA THR A 103 6.99 -0.89 -13.37
C THR A 103 6.02 -0.78 -12.19
N VAL A 104 6.50 -1.02 -10.97
CA VAL A 104 5.76 -0.71 -9.75
C VAL A 104 5.97 0.74 -9.30
N ASN A 105 7.06 1.40 -9.69
CA ASN A 105 7.47 2.70 -9.16
C ASN A 105 6.73 3.86 -9.82
N CYS A 106 6.34 4.84 -9.00
CA CYS A 106 5.54 5.97 -9.43
C CYS A 106 6.34 6.93 -10.29
N ASP A 107 7.58 7.22 -9.94
CA ASP A 107 8.45 8.12 -10.71
C ASP A 107 8.82 7.54 -12.08
N GLU A 108 9.12 6.25 -12.15
CA GLU A 108 9.38 5.53 -13.39
C GLU A 108 8.14 5.53 -14.30
N PHE A 109 6.97 5.20 -13.75
CA PHE A 109 5.71 5.21 -14.52
C PHE A 109 5.35 6.62 -15.02
N THR A 110 5.53 7.64 -14.17
CA THR A 110 5.09 9.01 -14.48
C THR A 110 6.14 9.88 -15.18
N GLY A 111 7.41 9.44 -15.19
CA GLY A 111 8.56 10.26 -15.56
C GLY A 111 8.75 11.49 -14.64
N CYS A 112 8.13 11.50 -13.45
CA CYS A 112 8.10 12.65 -12.55
C CYS A 112 9.05 12.42 -11.37
N ASN A 113 10.04 13.30 -11.21
CA ASN A 113 10.80 13.39 -9.98
C ASN A 113 10.00 14.19 -8.95
N TRP A 114 9.35 13.47 -8.04
CA TRP A 114 8.47 14.03 -7.02
C TRP A 114 9.18 14.85 -5.94
N ASN A 115 10.51 14.84 -5.89
CA ASN A 115 11.32 15.72 -5.04
C ASN A 115 11.70 17.04 -5.74
N ASN A 116 11.39 17.21 -7.03
CA ASN A 116 11.70 18.42 -7.80
C ASN A 116 10.41 19.20 -8.15
N PRO A 117 10.17 20.40 -7.58
CA PRO A 117 8.98 21.20 -7.87
C PRO A 117 8.74 21.48 -9.35
N PHE A 118 9.80 21.72 -10.14
CA PHE A 118 9.67 21.94 -11.58
C PHE A 118 9.21 20.68 -12.32
N SER A 119 9.69 19.50 -11.90
CA SER A 119 9.25 18.23 -12.46
C SER A 119 7.77 17.97 -12.15
N ILE A 120 7.32 18.29 -10.93
CA ILE A 120 5.91 18.18 -10.54
C ILE A 120 5.04 19.12 -11.38
N VAL A 121 5.43 20.40 -11.53
CA VAL A 121 4.67 21.36 -12.34
C VAL A 121 4.61 20.88 -13.79
N LYS A 122 5.74 20.45 -14.36
CA LYS A 122 5.80 19.89 -15.71
C LYS A 122 4.83 18.71 -15.86
N HIS A 123 4.86 17.76 -14.92
CA HIS A 123 3.97 16.59 -14.94
C HIS A 123 2.50 17.00 -14.89
N MET A 124 2.13 17.99 -14.06
CA MET A 124 0.74 18.47 -13.98
C MET A 124 0.26 19.11 -15.29
N VAL A 125 1.09 19.95 -15.93
CA VAL A 125 0.69 20.66 -17.17
C VAL A 125 0.78 19.78 -18.42
N SER A 126 1.62 18.75 -18.42
CA SER A 126 1.83 17.87 -19.57
C SER A 126 0.90 16.65 -19.61
N GLY A 127 -0.20 16.65 -18.85
CA GLY A 127 -1.17 15.55 -18.87
C GLY A 127 -0.89 14.41 -17.88
N GLY A 128 -0.09 14.64 -16.84
CA GLY A 128 0.21 13.64 -15.81
C GLY A 128 -0.99 13.17 -14.98
N ILE A 129 -1.96 14.06 -14.73
CA ILE A 129 -3.22 13.68 -14.07
C ILE A 129 -4.03 12.70 -14.94
N PRO A 130 -4.30 12.99 -16.23
CA PRO A 130 -4.87 12.01 -17.16
C PRO A 130 -4.11 10.67 -17.20
N LEU A 131 -2.77 10.69 -17.18
CA LEU A 131 -1.96 9.46 -17.15
C LEU A 131 -2.26 8.59 -15.92
N CYS A 132 -2.18 9.17 -14.72
CA CYS A 132 -2.49 8.45 -13.48
C CYS A 132 -3.95 7.99 -13.44
N PHE A 133 -4.87 8.83 -13.91
CA PHE A 133 -6.28 8.48 -14.00
C PHE A 133 -6.54 7.28 -14.92
N ASN A 134 -5.96 7.28 -16.13
CA ASN A 134 -6.14 6.19 -17.09
C ASN A 134 -5.62 4.87 -16.52
N LEU A 135 -4.44 4.91 -15.89
CA LEU A 135 -3.89 3.74 -15.18
C LEU A 135 -4.88 3.20 -14.15
N VAL A 136 -5.41 4.06 -13.27
CA VAL A 136 -6.39 3.64 -12.26
C VAL A 136 -7.65 3.04 -12.91
N ASN A 137 -8.17 3.69 -13.94
CA ASN A 137 -9.41 3.31 -14.61
C ASN A 137 -9.30 1.96 -15.33
N GLU A 138 -8.16 1.70 -15.94
CA GLU A 138 -7.89 0.46 -16.68
C GLU A 138 -7.47 -0.69 -15.76
N TRP A 139 -6.68 -0.40 -14.72
CA TRP A 139 -6.16 -1.44 -13.84
C TRP A 139 -7.15 -1.85 -12.74
N ALA A 140 -8.08 -0.99 -12.32
CA ALA A 140 -9.06 -1.30 -11.28
C ALA A 140 -9.76 -2.67 -11.43
N PRO A 141 -10.32 -3.05 -12.60
CA PRO A 141 -10.95 -4.36 -12.74
C PRO A 141 -9.93 -5.52 -12.69
N GLU A 142 -8.71 -5.33 -13.19
CA GLU A 142 -7.63 -6.33 -13.11
C GLU A 142 -7.12 -6.50 -11.68
N ALA A 143 -7.05 -5.40 -10.92
CA ALA A 143 -6.68 -5.40 -9.52
C ALA A 143 -7.72 -6.16 -8.70
N PHE A 144 -9.01 -5.88 -8.92
CA PHE A 144 -10.09 -6.61 -8.26
C PHE A 144 -10.05 -8.10 -8.59
N ALA A 145 -9.97 -8.46 -9.88
CA ALA A 145 -9.91 -9.87 -10.30
C ALA A 145 -8.70 -10.60 -9.68
N ALA A 146 -7.50 -9.99 -9.72
CA ALA A 146 -6.30 -10.58 -9.13
C ALA A 146 -6.41 -10.73 -7.61
N ALA A 147 -6.97 -9.74 -6.91
CA ALA A 147 -7.17 -9.82 -5.48
C ALA A 147 -8.22 -10.86 -5.11
N ASP A 148 -9.39 -10.85 -5.76
CA ASP A 148 -10.49 -11.76 -5.42
C ASP A 148 -10.14 -13.22 -5.72
N GLU A 149 -9.49 -13.51 -6.85
CA GLU A 149 -9.00 -14.85 -7.18
C GLU A 149 -7.98 -15.35 -6.16
N ALA A 150 -7.01 -14.50 -5.78
CA ALA A 150 -6.02 -14.86 -4.78
C ALA A 150 -6.64 -15.06 -3.40
N LEU A 151 -7.55 -14.18 -2.98
CA LEU A 151 -8.27 -14.28 -1.71
C LEU A 151 -9.15 -15.53 -1.65
N ALA A 152 -9.81 -15.90 -2.74
CA ALA A 152 -10.65 -17.11 -2.82
C ALA A 152 -9.80 -18.39 -2.86
N GLY A 153 -8.75 -18.42 -3.68
CA GLY A 153 -7.89 -19.60 -3.83
C GLY A 153 -7.06 -19.91 -2.59
N ALA A 154 -6.51 -18.88 -1.94
CA ALA A 154 -5.71 -19.05 -0.74
C ALA A 154 -6.53 -19.17 0.56
N ALA A 155 -7.83 -18.86 0.55
CA ALA A 155 -8.73 -19.26 1.63
C ALA A 155 -9.11 -20.76 1.54
N ALA A 156 -9.11 -21.34 0.32
CA ALA A 156 -9.39 -22.75 0.11
C ALA A 156 -8.23 -23.69 0.53
N GLY A 157 -7.00 -23.17 0.62
CA GLY A 157 -5.84 -23.86 1.17
C GLY A 157 -5.45 -23.25 2.52
N SER A 158 -5.27 -24.05 3.57
CA SER A 158 -4.81 -23.53 4.87
C SER A 158 -3.41 -22.93 4.76
N LEU A 159 -3.30 -21.62 4.55
CA LEU A 159 -2.02 -20.92 4.60
C LEU A 159 -1.41 -21.02 6.01
N PRO A 160 -0.08 -21.20 6.12
CA PRO A 160 0.59 -21.09 7.41
C PRO A 160 0.40 -19.70 8.01
N SER A 161 0.14 -19.64 9.31
CA SER A 161 0.02 -18.39 10.05
C SER A 161 1.31 -17.57 9.94
N ALA A 162 1.20 -16.29 9.58
CA ALA A 162 2.33 -15.40 9.33
C ALA A 162 2.29 -14.13 10.19
N ILE A 163 3.45 -13.50 10.34
CA ILE A 163 3.58 -12.12 10.83
C ILE A 163 4.25 -11.27 9.75
N SER A 164 4.08 -9.95 9.83
CA SER A 164 4.74 -9.03 8.91
C SER A 164 5.28 -7.78 9.60
N CYS A 165 6.37 -7.20 9.08
CA CYS A 165 6.88 -5.92 9.55
C CYS A 165 5.81 -4.81 9.57
N ALA A 166 4.88 -4.82 8.63
CA ALA A 166 3.80 -3.86 8.54
C ALA A 166 2.75 -4.05 9.65
N THR A 167 2.34 -5.29 9.92
CA THR A 167 1.41 -5.60 11.02
C THR A 167 2.05 -5.33 12.38
N GLU A 168 3.33 -5.66 12.53
CA GLU A 168 4.08 -5.46 13.77
C GLU A 168 4.25 -3.98 14.10
N VAL A 169 4.67 -3.15 13.14
CA VAL A 169 4.79 -1.70 13.39
C VAL A 169 3.43 -1.07 13.67
N ALA A 170 2.37 -1.46 12.95
CA ALA A 170 1.02 -0.97 13.21
C ALA A 170 0.54 -1.33 14.62
N SER A 171 0.76 -2.58 15.05
CA SER A 171 0.41 -3.04 16.41
C SER A 171 1.18 -2.26 17.49
N ARG A 172 2.48 -2.02 17.28
CA ARG A 172 3.31 -1.19 18.19
C ARG A 172 2.84 0.26 18.28
N MET A 173 2.16 0.75 17.26
CA MET A 173 1.55 2.08 17.22
C MET A 173 0.13 2.12 17.82
N GLY A 174 -0.36 1.00 18.34
CA GLY A 174 -1.67 0.89 18.99
C GLY A 174 -2.83 0.62 18.03
N ALA A 175 -2.56 0.18 16.80
CA ALA A 175 -3.60 -0.24 15.87
C ALA A 175 -4.30 -1.52 16.37
N GLY A 176 -5.61 -1.61 16.14
CA GLY A 176 -6.38 -2.84 16.39
C GLY A 176 -6.05 -3.94 15.40
N ASP A 177 -6.56 -5.16 15.62
CA ASP A 177 -6.23 -6.32 14.77
C ASP A 177 -6.64 -6.12 13.30
N GLU A 178 -7.85 -5.58 13.03
CA GLU A 178 -8.30 -5.30 11.67
C GLU A 178 -7.35 -4.32 10.97
N GLU A 179 -7.04 -3.20 11.62
CA GLU A 179 -6.14 -2.16 11.08
C GLU A 179 -4.72 -2.67 10.86
N ALA A 180 -4.22 -3.50 11.77
CA ALA A 180 -2.91 -4.13 11.63
C ALA A 180 -2.88 -5.07 10.43
N VAL A 181 -3.94 -5.85 10.20
CA VAL A 181 -4.05 -6.75 9.04
C VAL A 181 -4.30 -5.98 7.73
N THR A 182 -5.00 -4.84 7.77
CA THR A 182 -5.19 -3.97 6.58
C THR A 182 -3.86 -3.63 5.90
N VAL A 183 -2.78 -3.44 6.66
CA VAL A 183 -1.45 -3.13 6.12
C VAL A 183 -0.58 -4.37 5.88
N ALA A 184 -1.05 -5.59 6.16
CA ALA A 184 -0.24 -6.81 6.07
C ALA A 184 0.35 -7.04 4.66
N GLY A 185 -0.39 -6.69 3.62
CA GLY A 185 0.07 -6.72 2.23
C GLY A 185 1.34 -5.90 1.99
N PHE A 186 1.68 -4.95 2.87
CA PHE A 186 2.89 -4.14 2.73
C PHE A 186 4.19 -4.90 3.07
N ALA A 187 4.10 -6.13 3.60
CA ALA A 187 5.24 -6.98 3.97
C ALA A 187 6.37 -6.98 2.92
N GLY A 188 7.63 -6.95 3.38
CA GLY A 188 8.80 -7.06 2.51
C GLY A 188 8.87 -6.03 1.37
N GLY A 189 8.29 -4.84 1.57
CA GLY A 189 8.23 -3.79 0.55
C GLY A 189 7.07 -3.96 -0.45
N LEU A 190 5.92 -4.42 0.03
CA LEU A 190 4.62 -4.61 -0.65
C LEU A 190 4.38 -5.99 -1.27
N GLY A 191 4.20 -7.03 -0.48
CA GLY A 191 4.05 -8.39 -1.02
C GLY A 191 5.41 -8.94 -1.43
N LEU A 192 6.44 -8.63 -0.63
CA LEU A 192 7.77 -9.21 -0.71
C LEU A 192 8.59 -8.83 -1.94
N SER A 193 8.15 -7.82 -2.71
CA SER A 193 8.84 -7.37 -3.92
C SER A 193 10.24 -6.79 -3.69
N GLY A 194 10.55 -6.38 -2.45
CA GLY A 194 11.82 -5.75 -2.10
C GLY A 194 11.90 -4.25 -2.42
N ALA A 195 10.83 -3.65 -2.95
CA ALA A 195 10.77 -2.22 -3.25
C ALA A 195 10.58 -1.37 -1.96
N GLY A 196 10.11 -0.12 -2.05
CA GLY A 196 9.95 0.82 -0.93
C GLY A 196 9.38 0.19 0.36
N CYS A 197 9.96 0.56 1.51
CA CYS A 197 9.74 -0.08 2.81
C CYS A 197 8.25 -0.12 3.24
N GLY A 198 7.76 -1.34 3.46
CA GLY A 198 6.41 -1.61 3.91
C GLY A 198 6.09 -1.10 5.32
N ALA A 199 7.04 -1.25 6.26
CA ALA A 199 6.86 -0.78 7.63
C ALA A 199 6.70 0.75 7.69
N LEU A 200 7.46 1.48 6.88
CA LEU A 200 7.31 2.93 6.75
C LEU A 200 5.94 3.31 6.20
N ALA A 201 5.50 2.66 5.10
CA ALA A 201 4.19 2.92 4.50
C ALA A 201 3.05 2.63 5.49
N ALA A 202 3.14 1.53 6.26
CA ALA A 202 2.20 1.18 7.31
C ALA A 202 2.16 2.25 8.41
N ALA A 203 3.31 2.67 8.94
CA ALA A 203 3.39 3.70 9.97
C ALA A 203 2.79 5.04 9.51
N ILE A 204 3.07 5.45 8.26
CA ILE A 204 2.48 6.65 7.65
C ILE A 204 0.96 6.53 7.59
N TRP A 205 0.44 5.38 7.16
CA TRP A 205 -1.00 5.16 7.09
C TRP A 205 -1.64 5.20 8.48
N VAL A 206 -1.07 4.53 9.49
CA VAL A 206 -1.60 4.53 10.88
C VAL A 206 -1.65 5.94 11.47
N LYS A 207 -0.59 6.75 11.37
CA LYS A 207 -0.63 8.15 11.82
C LYS A 207 -1.63 8.98 11.03
N SER A 208 -1.81 8.69 9.75
CA SER A 208 -2.77 9.38 8.90
C SER A 208 -4.20 8.99 9.21
N LEU A 209 -4.44 7.76 9.66
CA LEU A 209 -5.72 7.28 10.15
C LEU A 209 -6.12 8.00 11.44
N ALA A 210 -5.22 8.06 12.41
CA ALA A 210 -5.42 8.83 13.63
C ALA A 210 -5.73 10.31 13.32
N TRP A 211 -4.92 10.95 12.47
CA TRP A 211 -5.18 12.33 12.01
C TRP A 211 -6.54 12.48 11.33
N CYS A 212 -6.91 11.53 10.46
CA CYS A 212 -8.20 11.58 9.76
C CYS A 212 -9.39 11.43 10.71
N ARG A 213 -9.24 10.74 11.85
CA ARG A 213 -10.25 10.63 12.91
C ARG A 213 -10.36 11.93 13.71
N GLU A 214 -9.24 12.55 14.05
CA GLU A 214 -9.20 13.84 14.75
C GLU A 214 -9.69 15.01 13.87
N LYS A 215 -9.42 14.93 12.55
CA LYS A 215 -9.70 15.98 11.56
C LYS A 215 -10.54 15.40 10.39
N PRO A 216 -11.83 15.12 10.60
CA PRO A 216 -12.68 14.41 9.63
C PRO A 216 -12.90 15.17 8.31
N LYS A 217 -12.62 16.48 8.26
CA LYS A 217 -12.75 17.32 7.06
C LYS A 217 -11.42 17.66 6.39
N ASP A 218 -10.30 17.40 7.06
CA ASP A 218 -8.97 17.73 6.52
C ASP A 218 -8.54 16.65 5.52
N ARG A 219 -7.96 17.10 4.39
CA ARG A 219 -7.46 16.27 3.29
C ARG A 219 -6.03 16.64 2.90
N ASN A 220 -5.33 17.40 3.75
CA ASN A 220 -4.01 17.91 3.44
C ASN A 220 -2.93 16.81 3.51
N LEU A 221 -2.12 16.72 2.46
CA LEU A 221 -0.91 15.88 2.41
C LEU A 221 0.11 16.26 3.47
N SER A 222 0.08 17.49 3.97
CA SER A 222 1.04 17.97 4.96
C SER A 222 0.71 17.50 6.38
N ASN A 223 0.28 16.26 6.54
CA ASN A 223 0.18 15.64 7.86
C ASN A 223 1.56 15.76 8.54
N PRO A 224 1.69 16.53 9.65
CA PRO A 224 2.99 16.76 10.29
C PRO A 224 3.62 15.45 10.79
N TYR A 225 2.79 14.48 11.19
CA TYR A 225 3.26 13.17 11.65
C TYR A 225 3.93 12.36 10.54
N ALA A 226 3.37 12.37 9.32
CA ALA A 226 3.95 11.66 8.18
C ALA A 226 5.31 12.24 7.76
N LYS A 227 5.49 13.57 7.86
CA LYS A 227 6.79 14.21 7.62
C LYS A 227 7.84 13.81 8.64
N LYS A 228 7.47 13.75 9.92
CA LYS A 228 8.37 13.33 11.00
C LYS A 228 8.78 11.86 10.83
N LEU A 229 7.84 10.98 10.52
CA LEU A 229 8.11 9.57 10.19
C LEU A 229 9.16 9.41 9.09
N ILE A 230 9.00 10.12 7.96
CA ILE A 230 9.97 10.07 6.86
C ILE A 230 11.36 10.55 7.30
N LYS A 231 11.42 11.61 8.10
CA LYS A 231 12.70 12.13 8.61
C LYS A 231 13.40 11.11 9.50
N ASP A 232 12.68 10.57 10.49
CA ASP A 232 13.23 9.62 11.45
C ASP A 232 13.64 8.31 10.76
N PHE A 233 12.83 7.84 9.82
CA PHE A 233 13.15 6.70 8.95
C PHE A 233 14.46 6.92 8.18
N LYS A 234 14.58 8.04 7.46
CA LYS A 234 15.78 8.34 6.67
C LYS A 234 17.02 8.47 7.54
N SER A 235 16.88 8.98 8.77
CA SER A 235 17.98 9.04 9.72
C SER A 235 18.44 7.65 10.15
N GLU A 236 17.51 6.70 10.30
CA GLU A 236 17.81 5.33 10.72
C GLU A 236 18.35 4.46 9.57
N THR A 237 17.89 4.68 8.34
CA THR A 237 18.29 3.88 7.16
C THR A 237 19.40 4.51 6.32
N GLY A 238 19.95 5.66 6.73
CA GLY A 238 20.90 6.42 5.91
C GLY A 238 20.29 6.95 4.61
N GLY A 239 18.96 7.10 4.58
CA GLY A 239 18.21 7.55 3.41
C GLY A 239 17.79 6.44 2.43
N GLU A 240 18.22 5.20 2.66
CA GLU A 240 17.75 4.05 1.87
C GLU A 240 16.26 3.80 2.12
N MET A 241 15.52 3.55 1.04
CA MET A 241 14.07 3.37 1.05
C MET A 241 13.66 1.97 0.59
N LEU A 242 14.48 1.28 -0.21
CA LEU A 242 14.20 -0.04 -0.74
C LEU A 242 14.36 -1.10 0.35
N CYS A 243 13.30 -1.87 0.58
CA CYS A 243 13.25 -2.90 1.61
C CYS A 243 14.36 -3.94 1.43
N GLN A 244 14.65 -4.32 0.19
CA GLN A 244 15.68 -5.31 -0.10
C GLN A 244 17.08 -4.87 0.33
N ASN A 245 17.36 -3.56 0.27
CA ASN A 245 18.65 -2.97 0.62
C ASN A 245 18.70 -2.75 2.14
N ILE A 246 17.57 -2.36 2.75
CA ILE A 246 17.47 -2.24 4.22
C ILE A 246 17.62 -3.59 4.92
N CYS A 247 17.09 -4.66 4.33
CA CYS A 247 17.09 -6.00 4.91
C CYS A 247 18.26 -6.88 4.44
N ASP A 248 19.07 -6.37 3.50
CA ASP A 248 20.10 -7.13 2.76
C ASP A 248 19.58 -8.43 2.10
N GLN A 249 18.27 -8.52 1.83
CA GLN A 249 17.64 -9.67 1.20
C GLN A 249 16.26 -9.35 0.62
N ARG A 250 15.83 -10.14 -0.36
CA ARG A 250 14.42 -10.23 -0.78
C ARG A 250 13.82 -11.52 -0.23
N PHE A 251 12.55 -11.45 0.14
CA PHE A 251 11.80 -12.61 0.62
C PHE A 251 11.01 -13.21 -0.54
N LYS A 252 10.97 -14.54 -0.63
CA LYS A 252 10.16 -15.25 -1.62
C LYS A 252 8.81 -15.63 -1.06
N THR A 253 8.75 -15.92 0.24
CA THR A 253 7.55 -16.42 0.91
C THR A 253 7.23 -15.66 2.19
N ALA A 254 5.95 -15.69 2.58
CA ALA A 254 5.52 -15.11 3.85
C ALA A 254 6.18 -15.80 5.06
N ALA A 255 6.57 -17.07 4.92
CA ALA A 255 7.28 -17.83 5.94
C ALA A 255 8.72 -17.32 6.15
N GLU A 256 9.48 -17.11 5.07
CA GLU A 256 10.83 -16.52 5.15
C GLU A 256 10.80 -15.14 5.80
N HIS A 257 9.86 -14.29 5.39
CA HIS A 257 9.68 -12.97 5.99
C HIS A 257 9.27 -13.07 7.47
N THR A 258 8.37 -13.99 7.80
CA THR A 258 7.96 -14.26 9.20
C THR A 258 9.15 -14.65 10.07
N GLU A 259 10.00 -15.55 9.58
CA GLU A 259 11.20 -15.99 10.29
C GLU A 259 12.20 -14.83 10.48
N PHE A 260 12.42 -14.03 9.44
CA PHE A 260 13.26 -12.84 9.54
C PHE A 260 12.78 -11.87 10.64
N ILE A 261 11.48 -11.59 10.71
CA ILE A 261 10.91 -10.71 11.75
C ILE A 261 11.01 -11.36 13.14
N LYS A 262 10.73 -12.66 13.27
CA LYS A 262 10.86 -13.39 14.55
C LYS A 262 12.30 -13.36 15.09
N ASN A 263 13.29 -13.35 14.20
CA ASN A 263 14.70 -13.30 14.54
C ASN A 263 15.22 -11.86 14.77
N GLY A 264 14.33 -10.87 14.91
CA GLY A 264 14.68 -9.48 15.19
C GLY A 264 14.89 -8.60 13.96
N GLY A 265 14.62 -9.12 12.76
CA GLY A 265 14.68 -8.37 11.51
C GLY A 265 13.78 -7.12 11.55
N CYS A 266 14.33 -5.98 11.09
CA CYS A 266 13.68 -4.67 11.12
C CYS A 266 13.25 -4.16 12.51
N ASP A 267 13.58 -4.84 13.62
CA ASP A 267 13.02 -4.52 14.93
C ASP A 267 13.35 -3.08 15.36
N LYS A 268 14.62 -2.69 15.27
CA LYS A 268 15.10 -1.33 15.57
C LYS A 268 14.34 -0.27 14.75
N LEU A 269 14.18 -0.50 13.45
CA LEU A 269 13.48 0.41 12.56
C LEU A 269 11.99 0.53 12.93
N MET A 270 11.32 -0.58 13.22
CA MET A 270 9.93 -0.57 13.68
C MET A 270 9.76 0.15 15.02
N GLN A 271 10.73 0.02 15.94
CA GLN A 271 10.72 0.77 17.20
C GLN A 271 10.85 2.28 16.96
N VAL A 272 11.74 2.71 16.05
CA VAL A 272 11.88 4.12 15.66
C VAL A 272 10.55 4.64 15.10
N LEU A 273 9.98 3.96 14.11
CA LEU A 273 8.72 4.34 13.47
C LEU A 273 7.55 4.41 14.46
N ALA A 274 7.47 3.48 15.41
CA ALA A 274 6.40 3.45 16.40
C ALA A 274 6.45 4.65 17.37
N ARG A 275 7.65 5.19 17.63
CA ARG A 275 7.88 6.33 18.55
C ARG A 275 7.86 7.69 17.84
N SER A 276 7.82 7.70 16.51
CA SER A 276 7.85 8.92 15.71
C SER A 276 6.61 9.78 15.81
#